data_AF-A0A8K1C0V2-F1
#
_entry.id   AF-A0A8K1C0V2-F1
#
_cell.length_a   1.000
_cell.length_b   1.000
_cell.length_c   1.000
_cell.angle_alpha   90.00
_cell.angle_beta   90.00
_cell.angle_gamma   90.00
#
_symmetry.space_group_name_H-M   'P 1'
#
loop_
_entity.id
_entity.type
_entity.pdbx_description
1 polymer ?
#
loop_
_entity_poly.entity_id
_entity_poly.type
_entity_poly.pdbx_seq_one_letter_code
_entity_poly.pdbx_strand_id
1 'polypeptide(L)' 'YYTVKDILGILIFILILISLVLFAPDLMGDPDNYTPANPLNTPPHIKPE' A
#
# COMPACT_ATOMS: atom_id res chain seq x y z
N TYR A 1 6.19 8.01 -30.41
CA TYR A 1 5.02 7.11 -30.21
C TYR A 1 5.09 6.44 -28.86
N TYR A 2 6.05 5.55 -28.59
CA TYR A 2 6.16 4.84 -27.31
C TYR A 2 6.39 5.75 -26.10
N THR A 3 7.27 6.75 -26.21
CA THR A 3 7.53 7.70 -25.12
C THR A 3 6.26 8.40 -24.60
N VAL A 4 5.35 8.80 -25.49
CA VAL A 4 4.09 9.46 -25.10
C VAL A 4 3.14 8.45 -24.44
N LYS A 5 3.09 7.21 -24.96
CA LYS A 5 2.32 6.13 -24.37
C LYS A 5 2.81 5.78 -22.96
N ASP A 6 4.12 5.74 -22.76
CA ASP A 6 4.74 5.41 -21.48
C ASP A 6 4.49 6.52 -20.44
N ILE A 7 4.61 7.79 -20.84
CA ILE A 7 4.28 8.94 -19.98
C ILE A 7 2.79 8.89 -19.57
N LEU A 8 1.89 8.62 -20.51
CA LEU A 8 0.46 8.48 -20.19
C LEU A 8 0.21 7.33 -19.20
N GLY A 9 0.88 6.19 -19.40
CA GLY A 9 0.80 5.05 -18.48
C GLY A 9 1.28 5.39 -17.07
N ILE A 10 2.42 6.08 -16.96
CA ILE A 10 2.98 6.54 -15.67
C ILE A 10 2.02 7.52 -14.99
N LEU A 11 1.41 8.44 -15.74
CA LEU A 11 0.47 9.42 -15.18
C LEU A 11 -0.76 8.73 -14.59
N ILE A 12 -1.31 7.73 -15.28
CA ILE A 12 -2.44 6.94 -14.78
C ILE A 12 -2.03 6.15 -13.52
N PHE A 13 -0.85 5.52 -13.53
CA PHE A 13 -0.33 4.78 -12.37
C PHE A 13 -0.19 5.70 -11.15
N ILE A 14 0.41 6.88 -11.32
CA ILE A 14 0.59 7.86 -10.25
C ILE A 14 -0.76 8.34 -9.72
N LEU A 15 -1.75 8.57 -10.58
CA LEU A 15 -3.08 9.00 -10.14
C LEU A 15 -3.75 7.97 -9.23
N ILE A 16 -3.65 6.69 -9.58
CA ILE A 16 -4.17 5.58 -8.75
C ILE A 16 -3.41 5.52 -7.43
N LEU A 17 -2.07 5.58 -7.47
CA LEU A 17 -1.22 5.53 -6.28
C LEU A 17 -1.54 6.67 -5.31
N ILE A 18 -1.60 7.91 -5.80
CA ILE A 18 -1.94 9.09 -4.98
C ILE A 18 -3.35 8.96 -4.40
N SER A 19 -4.31 8.46 -5.18
CA SER A 19 -5.67 8.25 -4.68
C SER A 19 -5.71 7.25 -3.52
N LEU A 20 -4.95 6.15 -3.61
CA LEU A 20 -4.83 5.17 -2.53
C LEU A 20 -4.21 5.80 -1.28
N VAL A 21 -3.09 6.51 -1.43
CA VAL A 21 -2.38 7.15 -0.30
C VAL A 21 -3.23 8.23 0.38
N LEU A 22 -3.96 9.05 -0.38
CA LEU A 22 -4.71 10.17 0.18
C LEU A 22 -6.07 9.80 0.76
N PHE A 23 -6.77 8.83 0.16
CA PHE A 23 -8.14 8.49 0.56
C PHE A 23 -8.25 7.18 1.35
N ALA A 24 -7.32 6.24 1.18
CA ALA A 24 -7.38 4.93 1.82
C ALA A 24 -5.97 4.40 2.15
N PRO A 25 -5.17 5.13 2.95
CA PRO A 25 -3.76 4.81 3.19
C PRO A 25 -3.55 3.42 3.81
N ASP A 26 -4.50 2.98 4.64
CA ASP A 26 -4.39 1.74 5.40
C ASP A 26 -5.09 0.55 4.72
N LEU A 27 -5.63 0.73 3.50
CA LEU A 27 -6.43 -0.29 2.79
C LEU A 27 -5.62 -1.57 2.49
N MET A 28 -4.32 -1.43 2.26
CA MET A 28 -3.41 -2.54 1.99
C MET A 28 -2.53 -2.89 3.20
N GLY A 29 -2.74 -2.22 4.34
CA GLY A 29 -1.96 -2.42 5.56
C GLY A 29 -2.57 -3.49 6.48
N ASP A 30 -1.76 -3.97 7.43
CA ASP A 30 -2.25 -4.82 8.53
C ASP A 30 -2.40 -3.98 9.82
N PRO A 31 -3.60 -3.92 10.43
CA PRO A 31 -3.83 -3.21 11.69
C PRO A 31 -2.92 -3.67 12.84
N ASP A 32 -2.48 -4.92 12.86
CA ASP A 32 -1.63 -5.45 13.94
C ASP A 32 -0.24 -4.76 13.94
N ASN A 33 0.22 -4.25 12.79
CA ASN A 33 1.49 -3.55 12.64
C ASN A 33 1.53 -2.14 13.27
N TYR A 34 0.38 -1.59 13.71
CA TYR A 34 0.38 -0.37 14.53
C TYR A 34 0.74 -0.63 15.99
N THR A 35 0.79 -1.90 16.41
CA THR A 35 1.27 -2.27 17.75
C THR A 35 2.77 -2.56 17.76
N PRO A 36 3.53 -2.14 18.78
CA PRO A 36 4.95 -2.46 18.86
C PRO A 36 5.20 -3.96 18.91
N ALA A 37 6.24 -4.42 18.23
CA ALA A 37 6.61 -5.84 18.20
C ALA A 37 6.82 -6.39 19.62
N ASN A 38 6.21 -7.54 19.90
CA ASN A 38 6.37 -8.26 21.16
C ASN A 38 6.90 -9.68 20.90
N PRO A 39 8.17 -10.00 21.25
CA PRO A 39 8.76 -11.31 20.98
C PRO A 39 8.12 -12.45 21.77
N LEU A 40 7.32 -12.15 22.78
CA LEU A 40 6.62 -13.14 23.63
C LEU A 40 5.14 -13.32 23.23
N ASN A 41 4.63 -12.55 22.26
CA ASN A 41 3.24 -12.60 21.85
C ASN A 41 3.11 -12.61 20.32
N THR A 42 2.52 -13.66 19.77
CA THR A 42 2.19 -13.74 18.34
C THR A 42 0.75 -13.28 18.14
N PRO A 43 0.49 -12.31 17.23
CA PRO A 43 -0.88 -11.89 16.93
C PRO A 43 -1.75 -13.07 16.48
N PRO A 44 -3.03 -13.13 16.91
CA PRO A 44 -3.90 -14.27 16.65
C PRO A 44 -4.26 -14.43 15.16
N HIS A 45 -4.18 -13.37 14.36
CA HIS A 45 -4.54 -13.36 12.94
C HIS A 45 -3.35 -13.04 12.02
N ILE A 46 -2.13 -13.43 12.44
CA ILE A 46 -0.90 -13.17 11.69
C ILE A 46 -0.97 -13.67 10.23
N LYS A 47 -0.59 -12.80 9.30
CA LYS A 47 -0.53 -13.09 7.86
C LYS A 47 0.60 -12.27 7.21
N PRO A 48 1.15 -12.72 6.07
CA PRO A 48 2.00 -11.89 5.21
C PRO A 48 1.23 -10.70 4.63
N GLU A 49 1.96 -9.73 4.07
CA GLU A 49 1.36 -8.63 3.27
C GLU A 49 0.65 -9.12 2.01
#